data_AF-A0A5C5VRB3-F1
#
_entry.id   AF-A0A5C5VRB3-F1
#
_cell.length_a   1.000
_cell.length_b   1.000
_cell.length_c   1.000
_cell.angle_alpha   90.00
_cell.angle_beta   90.00
_cell.angle_gamma   90.00
#
_symmetry.space_group_name_H-M   'P 1'
#
loop_
_entity.id
_entity.type
_entity.pdbx_description
1 polymer ?
#
loop_
_entity_poly.entity_id
_entity_poly.type
_entity_poly.pdbx_seq_one_letter_code
_entity_poly.pdbx_strand_id
1 'polypeptide(L)'
;MIPNDTQGVRRGVTLVELVVSMGAMSLLLGAVVSSVVIAGFALPDRGGPAASAVATCDATEQMCADLFAATAFTTRSATAVEFSVADRTGDKAPETLRYAWSGTPGAGLTRVFNGGAAVPVLADVQAWQFLYDTQSYATKETTKSTTTTESLWASFDGWSGITPTLAGHQLTGSSWGAERFTLSLPAGATNIQITRASLKIRAGAGTGSVVAGIHRPSDSGGSATPASAAIGSTAQLSAAAFDASYNWREFTFSDVKLATTDTDLFIVLKGTVSNTAMLQYDYSTSAPADSTEFLWTTSSGGTWQPSGNRRQYDAPLYLYGSYTLTTTSQSDVTRYFVVGVRISGQVGADAASAVETSVHTANMPEVPLP
;
A
#
# COMPACT_ATOMS: atom_id res chain seq x y z
N MET A 1 75.22 8.82 -78.18
CA MET A 1 74.66 9.10 -76.84
C MET A 1 73.24 8.58 -76.86
N ILE A 2 72.91 7.39 -76.36
CA ILE A 2 73.10 6.90 -74.99
C ILE A 2 73.57 5.44 -75.03
N PRO A 3 74.69 5.07 -74.37
CA PRO A 3 74.99 3.67 -74.06
C PRO A 3 74.29 3.31 -72.75
N ASN A 4 73.54 2.21 -72.71
CA ASN A 4 73.26 1.57 -71.42
C ASN A 4 73.67 0.12 -71.50
N ASP A 5 74.88 -0.05 -70.96
CA ASP A 5 75.49 -1.25 -70.45
C ASP A 5 74.48 -2.07 -69.65
N THR A 6 74.50 -3.39 -69.84
CA THR A 6 74.40 -4.41 -68.79
C THR A 6 74.36 -5.77 -69.49
N GLN A 7 75.51 -6.18 -70.03
CA GLN A 7 75.74 -7.60 -70.29
C GLN A 7 75.64 -8.34 -68.95
N GLY A 8 74.51 -9.01 -68.75
CA GLY A 8 74.25 -9.86 -67.60
C GLY A 8 75.25 -11.01 -67.55
N VAL A 9 76.32 -10.82 -66.79
CA VAL A 9 77.22 -11.89 -66.40
C VAL A 9 76.42 -12.86 -65.53
N ARG A 10 76.00 -13.99 -66.11
CA ARG A 10 75.45 -15.12 -65.36
C ARG A 10 76.58 -15.71 -64.53
N ARG A 11 76.73 -15.25 -63.30
CA ARG A 11 77.60 -15.84 -62.30
C ARG A 11 76.93 -17.12 -61.79
N GLY A 12 77.50 -18.27 -62.15
CA GLY A 12 77.11 -19.55 -61.57
C GLY A 12 77.50 -19.56 -60.10
N VAL A 13 76.54 -19.85 -59.24
CA VAL A 13 76.74 -19.96 -57.78
C VAL A 13 77.72 -21.09 -57.51
N THR A 14 78.75 -20.85 -56.71
CA THR A 14 79.70 -21.92 -56.39
C THR A 14 79.06 -22.91 -55.42
N LEU A 15 79.47 -24.18 -55.50
CA LEU A 15 78.93 -25.26 -54.66
C LEU A 15 79.10 -24.95 -53.15
N VAL A 16 80.19 -24.27 -52.79
CA VAL A 16 80.45 -23.77 -51.43
C VAL A 16 79.43 -22.71 -51.01
N GLU A 17 79.12 -21.76 -51.89
CA GLU A 17 78.17 -20.68 -51.63
C GLU A 17 76.74 -21.20 -51.46
N LEU A 18 76.37 -22.27 -52.18
CA LEU A 18 75.10 -22.99 -51.98
C LEU A 18 75.06 -23.68 -50.60
N VAL A 19 76.13 -24.36 -50.19
CA VAL A 19 76.21 -25.05 -48.89
C VAL A 19 76.16 -24.06 -47.73
N VAL A 20 76.87 -22.93 -47.82
CA VAL A 20 76.82 -21.86 -46.81
C VAL A 20 75.43 -21.24 -46.74
N SER A 21 74.79 -20.99 -47.89
CA SER A 21 73.42 -20.46 -47.94
C SER A 21 72.41 -21.43 -47.33
N MET A 22 72.54 -22.74 -47.60
CA MET A 22 71.70 -23.77 -46.98
C MET A 22 71.90 -23.83 -45.46
N GLY A 23 73.15 -23.74 -44.98
CA GLY A 23 73.46 -23.69 -43.55
C GLY A 23 72.83 -22.48 -42.86
N ALA A 24 73.01 -21.29 -43.43
CA ALA A 24 72.43 -20.05 -42.90
C ALA A 24 70.89 -20.09 -42.90
N MET A 25 70.27 -20.61 -43.97
CA MET A 25 68.81 -20.75 -44.06
C MET A 25 68.29 -21.73 -43.00
N SER A 26 69.00 -22.84 -42.74
CA SER A 26 68.58 -23.81 -41.72
C SER A 26 68.60 -23.24 -40.30
N LEU A 27 69.59 -22.40 -39.98
CA LEU A 27 69.67 -21.69 -38.69
C LEU A 27 68.54 -20.67 -38.55
N LEU A 28 68.26 -19.90 -39.62
CA LEU A 28 67.17 -18.92 -39.61
C LEU A 28 65.79 -19.58 -39.45
N LEU A 29 65.53 -20.66 -40.19
CA LEU A 29 64.28 -21.41 -40.06
C LEU A 29 64.14 -22.04 -38.66
N GLY A 30 65.23 -22.56 -38.10
CA GLY A 30 65.26 -23.06 -36.72
C GLY A 30 64.90 -21.97 -35.71
N ALA A 31 65.50 -20.78 -35.82
CA ALA A 31 65.21 -19.65 -34.93
C ALA A 31 63.75 -19.17 -35.05
N VAL A 32 63.19 -19.10 -36.25
CA VAL A 32 61.79 -18.71 -36.47
C VAL A 32 60.84 -19.74 -35.84
N VAL A 33 61.06 -21.04 -36.05
CA VAL A 33 60.23 -22.09 -35.42
C VAL A 33 60.30 -22.02 -33.89
N SER A 34 61.49 -21.82 -33.31
CA SER A 34 61.64 -21.64 -31.86
C SER A 34 60.90 -20.40 -31.35
N SER A 35 60.97 -19.27 -32.07
CA SER A 35 60.26 -18.04 -31.68
C SER A 35 58.74 -18.19 -31.73
N VAL A 36 58.20 -18.93 -32.70
CA VAL A 36 56.76 -19.23 -32.82
C VAL A 36 56.30 -20.13 -31.68
N VAL A 37 57.11 -21.12 -31.26
CA VAL A 37 56.79 -21.98 -30.12
C VAL A 37 56.78 -21.18 -28.81
N ILE A 38 57.76 -20.29 -28.60
CA ILE A 38 57.80 -19.42 -27.41
C ILE A 38 56.62 -18.44 -27.40
N ALA A 39 56.29 -17.84 -28.56
CA ALA A 39 55.11 -17.00 -28.70
C ALA A 39 53.81 -17.80 -28.45
N GLY A 40 53.77 -19.07 -28.83
CA GLY A 40 52.65 -19.97 -28.54
C GLY A 40 52.44 -20.22 -27.04
N PHE A 41 53.51 -20.31 -26.25
CA PHE A 41 53.41 -20.37 -24.78
C PHE A 41 53.01 -19.06 -24.12
N ALA A 42 53.18 -17.94 -24.82
CA ALA A 42 52.75 -16.62 -24.36
C ALA A 42 51.28 -16.31 -24.68
N LEU A 43 50.62 -17.13 -25.50
CA LEU A 43 49.19 -16.99 -25.74
C LEU A 43 48.44 -17.50 -24.49
N PRO A 44 47.61 -16.65 -23.86
CA PRO A 44 46.82 -17.10 -22.72
C PRO A 44 45.92 -18.26 -23.15
N ASP A 45 46.00 -19.37 -22.41
CA ASP A 45 45.09 -20.49 -22.58
C ASP A 45 43.66 -20.00 -22.32
N ARG A 46 42.73 -20.35 -23.21
CA ARG A 46 41.32 -19.95 -23.13
C ARG A 46 40.61 -20.58 -21.91
N GLY A 47 41.23 -21.57 -21.27
CA GLY A 47 40.81 -22.14 -19.98
C GLY A 47 41.78 -21.86 -18.83
N GLY A 48 42.78 -20.99 -19.01
CA GLY A 48 43.76 -20.68 -17.98
C GLY A 48 43.19 -19.81 -16.85
N PRO A 49 43.86 -19.77 -15.68
CA PRO A 49 43.41 -18.99 -14.52
C PRO A 49 43.17 -17.51 -14.81
N ALA A 50 43.96 -16.92 -15.71
CA ALA A 50 43.78 -15.53 -16.15
C ALA A 50 42.46 -15.31 -16.91
N ALA A 51 42.05 -16.26 -17.77
CA ALA A 51 40.78 -16.19 -18.47
C ALA A 51 39.60 -16.33 -17.50
N SER A 52 39.70 -17.23 -16.52
CA SER A 52 38.71 -17.38 -15.45
C SER A 52 38.59 -16.14 -14.58
N ALA A 53 39.70 -15.51 -14.24
CA ALA A 53 39.72 -14.25 -13.48
C ALA A 53 39.01 -13.13 -14.25
N VAL A 54 39.30 -12.97 -15.55
CA VAL A 54 38.62 -11.97 -16.40
C VAL A 54 37.12 -12.23 -16.47
N ALA A 55 36.70 -13.47 -16.70
CA ALA A 55 35.28 -13.82 -16.71
C ALA A 55 34.59 -13.49 -15.37
N THR A 56 35.26 -13.79 -14.25
CA THR A 56 34.76 -13.48 -12.90
C THR A 56 34.65 -11.97 -12.68
N CYS A 57 35.63 -11.19 -13.16
CA CYS A 57 35.58 -9.73 -13.14
C CYS A 57 34.38 -9.19 -13.95
N ASP A 58 34.16 -9.66 -15.18
CA ASP A 58 33.05 -9.21 -16.02
C ASP A 58 31.69 -9.48 -15.36
N ALA A 59 31.52 -10.66 -14.77
CA ALA A 59 30.30 -11.06 -14.08
C ALA A 59 30.07 -10.25 -12.79
N THR A 60 31.13 -9.99 -12.02
CA THR A 60 31.03 -9.18 -10.80
C THR A 60 30.79 -7.70 -11.12
N GLU A 61 31.37 -7.16 -12.20
CA GLU A 61 31.09 -5.80 -12.67
C GLU A 61 29.62 -5.62 -13.06
N GLN A 62 29.08 -6.56 -13.84
CA GLN A 62 27.65 -6.56 -14.19
C GLN A 62 26.77 -6.59 -12.93
N MET A 63 27.11 -7.43 -11.96
CA MET A 63 26.36 -7.56 -10.72
C MET A 63 26.45 -6.31 -9.84
N CYS A 64 27.64 -5.70 -9.75
CA CYS A 64 27.85 -4.45 -9.02
C CYS A 64 27.02 -3.31 -9.65
N ALA A 65 26.98 -3.20 -10.98
CA ALA A 65 26.15 -2.21 -11.65
C ALA A 65 24.65 -2.40 -11.36
N ASP A 66 24.19 -3.65 -11.31
CA ASP A 66 22.81 -3.96 -10.95
C ASP A 66 22.50 -3.65 -9.47
N LEU A 67 23.37 -4.08 -8.54
CA LEU A 67 23.21 -3.88 -7.10
C LEU A 67 23.32 -2.41 -6.68
N PHE A 68 24.15 -1.62 -7.35
CA PHE A 68 24.25 -0.18 -7.12
C PHE A 68 22.88 0.50 -7.29
N ALA A 69 22.09 0.04 -8.26
CA ALA A 69 20.76 0.55 -8.59
C ALA A 69 19.62 -0.09 -7.80
N ALA A 70 19.90 -0.97 -6.82
CA ALA A 70 18.88 -1.67 -6.06
C ALA A 70 17.99 -0.70 -5.26
N THR A 71 16.67 -0.90 -5.33
CA THR A 71 15.65 -0.10 -4.62
C THR A 71 14.94 -0.90 -3.52
N ALA A 72 14.98 -2.23 -3.57
CA ALA A 72 14.47 -3.13 -2.54
C ALA A 72 15.19 -4.49 -2.61
N PHE A 73 15.35 -5.19 -1.49
CA PHE A 73 15.83 -6.60 -1.47
C PHE A 73 14.70 -7.54 -1.07
N THR A 74 14.52 -8.61 -1.82
CA THR A 74 13.53 -9.67 -1.54
C THR A 74 14.19 -10.93 -0.98
N THR A 75 15.37 -11.30 -1.49
CA THR A 75 16.16 -12.44 -0.98
C THR A 75 17.58 -11.97 -0.67
N ARG A 76 18.09 -12.37 0.50
CA ARG A 76 19.48 -12.17 0.91
C ARG A 76 20.00 -13.46 1.56
N SER A 77 20.87 -14.18 0.87
CA SER A 77 21.60 -15.32 1.45
C SER A 77 23.06 -15.29 0.99
N ALA A 78 23.88 -16.19 1.54
CA ALA A 78 25.27 -16.31 1.14
C ALA A 78 25.44 -16.69 -0.34
N THR A 79 24.47 -17.35 -0.97
CA THR A 79 24.61 -17.84 -2.36
C THR A 79 23.57 -17.30 -3.33
N ALA A 80 22.63 -16.47 -2.85
CA ALA A 80 21.65 -15.82 -3.69
C ALA A 80 21.32 -14.40 -3.20
N VAL A 81 21.08 -13.52 -4.16
CA VAL A 81 20.60 -12.16 -3.94
C VAL A 81 19.48 -11.85 -4.92
N GLU A 82 18.36 -11.33 -4.43
CA GLU A 82 17.22 -10.92 -5.25
C GLU A 82 16.78 -9.52 -4.81
N PHE A 83 16.63 -8.64 -5.79
CA PHE A 83 16.34 -7.23 -5.56
C PHE A 83 15.58 -6.63 -6.72
N SER A 84 14.96 -5.48 -6.45
CA SER A 84 14.30 -4.66 -7.46
C SER A 84 15.17 -3.48 -7.86
N VAL A 85 15.03 -3.04 -9.11
CA VAL A 85 15.63 -1.80 -9.64
C VAL A 85 14.53 -0.95 -10.26
N ALA A 86 14.82 0.33 -10.51
CA ALA A 86 13.90 1.20 -11.23
C ALA A 86 13.74 0.76 -12.70
N ASP A 87 12.57 1.05 -13.27
CA ASP A 87 12.20 0.71 -14.65
C ASP A 87 13.29 1.05 -15.68
N ARG A 88 13.83 0.01 -16.32
CA ARG A 88 14.81 0.01 -17.42
C ARG A 88 14.18 -0.35 -18.76
N THR A 89 13.01 -0.98 -18.77
CA THR A 89 12.35 -1.46 -20.00
C THR A 89 11.31 -0.50 -20.58
N GLY A 90 10.89 0.50 -19.79
CA GLY A 90 9.94 1.54 -20.17
C GLY A 90 8.48 1.16 -19.97
N ASP A 91 8.18 0.09 -19.22
CA ASP A 91 6.83 -0.40 -18.98
C ASP A 91 6.16 0.15 -17.70
N LYS A 92 6.88 1.02 -16.97
CA LYS A 92 6.51 1.64 -15.69
C LYS A 92 6.44 0.67 -14.51
N ALA A 93 6.98 -0.53 -14.63
CA ALA A 93 7.11 -1.48 -13.53
C ALA A 93 8.59 -1.58 -13.09
N PRO A 94 8.89 -1.65 -11.78
CA PRO A 94 10.22 -2.00 -11.30
C PRO A 94 10.63 -3.40 -11.75
N GLU A 95 11.87 -3.59 -12.17
CA GLU A 95 12.38 -4.91 -12.55
C GLU A 95 12.90 -5.68 -11.35
N THR A 96 12.73 -7.00 -11.39
CA THR A 96 13.29 -7.92 -10.39
C THR A 96 14.46 -8.69 -10.99
N LEU A 97 15.60 -8.62 -10.32
CA LEU A 97 16.81 -9.33 -10.68
C LEU A 97 17.16 -10.31 -9.58
N ARG A 98 17.58 -11.52 -9.98
CA ARG A 98 18.08 -12.53 -9.06
C ARG A 98 19.40 -13.10 -9.57
N TYR A 99 20.42 -13.07 -8.73
CA TYR A 99 21.66 -13.82 -8.93
C TYR A 99 21.71 -14.98 -7.94
N ALA A 100 21.99 -16.19 -8.42
CA ALA A 100 22.01 -17.38 -7.56
C ALA A 100 23.04 -18.42 -8.02
N TRP A 101 23.77 -18.97 -7.05
CA TRP A 101 24.64 -20.13 -7.16
C TRP A 101 24.11 -21.25 -6.26
N SER A 102 24.21 -22.51 -6.69
CA SER A 102 23.64 -23.65 -5.97
C SER A 102 24.40 -24.02 -4.69
N GLY A 103 25.61 -23.50 -4.50
CA GLY A 103 26.53 -23.95 -3.45
C GLY A 103 27.36 -25.17 -3.84
N THR A 104 27.19 -25.70 -5.05
CA THR A 104 27.92 -26.89 -5.53
C THR A 104 29.12 -26.46 -6.37
N PRO A 105 30.36 -26.83 -6.00
CA PRO A 105 31.53 -26.56 -6.82
C PRO A 105 31.38 -27.11 -8.24
N GLY A 106 31.72 -26.31 -9.24
CA GLY A 106 31.55 -26.60 -10.66
C GLY A 106 30.18 -26.21 -11.24
N ALA A 107 29.18 -25.90 -10.40
CA ALA A 107 27.90 -25.38 -10.87
C ALA A 107 28.04 -23.92 -11.34
N GLY A 108 27.17 -23.49 -12.27
CA GLY A 108 27.18 -22.11 -12.75
C GLY A 108 26.48 -21.13 -11.80
N LEU A 109 26.90 -19.86 -11.85
CA LEU A 109 26.14 -18.72 -11.32
C LEU A 109 25.12 -18.29 -12.38
N THR A 110 23.87 -18.11 -11.98
CA THR A 110 22.78 -17.73 -12.90
C THR A 110 22.20 -16.37 -12.54
N ARG A 111 21.66 -15.69 -13.56
CA ARG A 111 20.89 -14.45 -13.45
C ARG A 111 19.48 -14.67 -14.00
N VAL A 112 18.48 -14.25 -13.25
CA VAL A 112 17.07 -14.20 -13.67
C VAL A 112 16.64 -12.74 -13.74
N PHE A 113 15.91 -12.38 -14.79
CA PHE A 113 15.35 -11.04 -15.00
C PHE A 113 13.83 -11.14 -15.13
N ASN A 114 13.08 -10.41 -14.30
CA ASN A 114 11.61 -10.37 -14.25
C ASN A 114 10.95 -11.77 -14.21
N GLY A 115 11.53 -12.70 -13.44
CA GLY A 115 11.03 -14.08 -13.34
C GLY A 115 11.20 -14.93 -14.60
N GLY A 116 11.96 -14.46 -15.59
CA GLY A 116 12.26 -15.20 -16.81
C GLY A 116 13.16 -16.42 -16.62
N ALA A 117 13.63 -16.99 -17.73
CA ALA A 117 14.57 -18.11 -17.69
C ALA A 117 15.90 -17.70 -17.05
N ALA A 118 16.49 -18.62 -16.26
CA ALA A 118 17.82 -18.43 -15.69
C ALA A 118 18.88 -18.46 -16.79
N VAL A 119 19.66 -17.38 -16.90
CA VAL A 119 20.77 -17.25 -17.85
C VAL A 119 22.09 -17.46 -17.09
N PRO A 120 22.98 -18.36 -17.52
CA PRO A 120 24.29 -18.51 -16.89
C PRO A 120 25.13 -17.25 -17.10
N VAL A 121 25.70 -16.71 -16.02
CA VAL A 121 26.62 -15.56 -16.04
C VAL A 121 28.06 -16.04 -15.87
N LEU A 122 28.27 -17.05 -15.02
CA LEU A 122 29.55 -17.77 -14.88
C LEU A 122 29.31 -19.27 -14.93
N ALA A 123 30.22 -19.98 -15.57
CA ALA A 123 30.30 -21.44 -15.51
C ALA A 123 31.41 -21.86 -14.54
N ASP A 124 31.41 -23.13 -14.12
CA ASP A 124 32.48 -23.75 -13.33
C ASP A 124 32.85 -22.96 -12.05
N VAL A 125 31.84 -22.45 -11.34
CA VAL A 125 32.04 -21.70 -10.11
C VAL A 125 32.39 -22.67 -8.98
N GLN A 126 33.57 -22.53 -8.41
CA GLN A 126 34.06 -23.40 -7.33
C GLN A 126 33.67 -22.87 -5.95
N ALA A 127 33.63 -21.55 -5.79
CA ALA A 127 33.17 -20.87 -4.59
C ALA A 127 32.47 -19.56 -4.95
N TRP A 128 31.38 -19.24 -4.25
CA TRP A 128 30.69 -17.96 -4.38
C TRP A 128 30.04 -17.56 -3.06
N GLN A 129 30.18 -16.29 -2.67
CA GLN A 129 29.59 -15.76 -1.46
C GLN A 129 29.12 -14.30 -1.60
N PHE A 130 27.95 -14.02 -1.03
CA PHE A 130 27.44 -12.69 -0.74
C PHE A 130 27.52 -12.40 0.76
N LEU A 131 28.03 -11.21 1.11
CA LEU A 131 27.99 -10.66 2.46
C LEU A 131 27.29 -9.30 2.41
N TYR A 132 26.41 -9.02 3.36
CA TYR A 132 25.58 -7.82 3.37
C TYR A 132 26.01 -6.90 4.51
N ASP A 133 26.41 -5.68 4.17
CA ASP A 133 26.68 -4.61 5.14
C ASP A 133 25.35 -3.90 5.43
N THR A 134 24.86 -3.96 6.68
CA THR A 134 23.61 -3.31 7.10
C THR A 134 23.85 -2.20 8.11
N GLN A 135 23.10 -1.10 8.00
CA GLN A 135 23.09 -0.01 8.97
C GLN A 135 21.69 0.15 9.56
N SER A 136 21.61 0.42 10.86
CA SER A 136 20.35 0.72 11.54
C SER A 136 20.16 2.22 11.79
N TYR A 137 18.91 2.68 11.70
CA TYR A 137 18.51 4.03 12.06
C TYR A 137 17.29 3.97 12.97
N ALA A 138 17.36 4.66 14.11
CA ALA A 138 16.17 4.93 14.91
C ALA A 138 15.34 6.00 14.22
N THR A 139 14.13 5.65 13.78
CA THR A 139 13.14 6.58 13.28
C THR A 139 11.95 6.64 14.24
N LYS A 140 11.18 7.73 14.17
CA LYS A 140 9.91 7.84 14.90
C LYS A 140 8.79 7.54 13.94
N GLU A 141 8.14 6.41 14.13
CA GLU A 141 6.89 6.14 13.42
C GLU A 141 5.72 6.68 14.23
N THR A 142 4.79 7.29 13.50
CA THR A 142 3.61 7.91 14.06
C THR A 142 2.44 7.44 13.23
N THR A 143 1.56 6.59 13.78
CA THR A 143 0.11 6.52 13.51
C THR A 143 -0.47 5.30 14.21
N LYS A 144 -1.40 5.52 15.15
CA LYS A 144 -2.32 4.46 15.59
C LYS A 144 -3.74 4.97 15.44
N SER A 145 -4.43 4.51 14.40
CA SER A 145 -5.88 4.70 14.28
C SER A 145 -6.59 3.63 15.10
N THR A 146 -7.42 4.03 16.05
CA THR A 146 -8.28 3.14 16.81
C THR A 146 -9.73 3.44 16.45
N THR A 147 -10.44 2.45 15.91
CA THR A 147 -11.90 2.54 15.74
C THR A 147 -12.54 2.24 17.08
N THR A 148 -13.42 3.13 17.55
CA THR A 148 -14.14 2.92 18.79
C THR A 148 -15.19 1.82 18.61
N THR A 149 -15.55 1.16 19.71
CA THR A 149 -16.82 0.42 19.76
C THR A 149 -17.99 1.39 19.64
N GLU A 150 -19.19 0.85 19.41
CA GLU A 150 -20.43 1.65 19.45
C GLU A 150 -20.56 2.37 20.81
N SER A 151 -20.91 3.65 20.78
CA SER A 151 -21.13 4.48 21.97
C SER A 151 -22.36 5.38 21.79
N LEU A 152 -22.99 5.78 22.90
CA LEU A 152 -24.09 6.75 22.90
C LEU A 152 -23.56 8.14 22.54
N TRP A 153 -24.18 8.82 21.58
CA TRP A 153 -23.76 10.15 21.10
C TRP A 153 -24.77 11.26 21.38
N ALA A 154 -26.06 10.93 21.37
CA ALA A 154 -27.13 11.86 21.70
C ALA A 154 -28.25 11.12 22.43
N SER A 155 -28.89 11.79 23.37
CA SER A 155 -30.02 11.21 24.11
C SER A 155 -30.96 12.26 24.66
N PHE A 156 -32.24 11.94 24.68
CA PHE A 156 -33.30 12.66 25.38
C PHE A 156 -34.28 11.65 25.98
N ASP A 157 -34.60 11.77 27.27
CA ASP A 157 -35.59 10.91 27.96
C ASP A 157 -36.50 11.75 28.89
N GLY A 158 -36.59 13.05 28.61
CA GLY A 158 -37.37 14.01 29.38
C GLY A 158 -36.53 15.11 30.05
N TRP A 159 -37.19 16.18 30.45
CA TRP A 159 -36.56 17.32 31.12
C TRP A 159 -36.48 17.13 32.64
N SER A 160 -35.32 17.42 33.23
CA SER A 160 -35.13 17.31 34.68
C SER A 160 -36.03 18.30 35.45
N GLY A 161 -36.74 17.81 36.46
CA GLY A 161 -37.60 18.64 37.32
C GLY A 161 -38.90 19.11 36.69
N ILE A 162 -39.22 18.69 35.47
CA ILE A 162 -40.46 19.02 34.76
C ILE A 162 -41.26 17.74 34.57
N THR A 163 -42.57 17.80 34.80
CA THR A 163 -43.50 16.73 34.40
C THR A 163 -44.14 17.15 33.08
N PRO A 164 -43.68 16.62 31.94
CA PRO A 164 -44.23 16.99 30.64
C PRO A 164 -45.62 16.38 30.44
N THR A 165 -46.38 16.98 29.52
CA THR A 165 -47.54 16.32 28.93
C THR A 165 -47.04 15.31 27.89
N LEU A 166 -47.32 14.03 28.11
CA LEU A 166 -46.99 12.98 27.14
C LEU A 166 -48.05 12.97 26.03
N ALA A 167 -47.60 13.07 24.80
CA ALA A 167 -48.46 13.08 23.62
C ALA A 167 -47.94 12.10 22.55
N GLY A 168 -48.77 11.88 21.54
CA GLY A 168 -48.48 10.96 20.44
C GLY A 168 -48.69 11.60 19.09
N HIS A 169 -47.71 11.48 18.19
CA HIS A 169 -47.85 11.86 16.79
C HIS A 169 -48.08 10.62 15.92
N GLN A 170 -49.15 10.60 15.13
CA GLN A 170 -49.48 9.48 14.27
C GLN A 170 -48.58 9.45 13.03
N LEU A 171 -47.92 8.32 12.79
CA LEU A 171 -47.06 8.10 11.63
C LEU A 171 -47.86 7.54 10.46
N THR A 172 -47.86 8.26 9.34
CA THR A 172 -48.50 7.86 8.08
C THR A 172 -47.59 8.13 6.87
N GLY A 173 -48.06 7.77 5.67
CA GLY A 173 -47.36 8.11 4.42
C GLY A 173 -47.15 9.61 4.22
N SER A 174 -48.03 10.46 4.77
CA SER A 174 -47.94 11.92 4.68
C SER A 174 -47.69 12.63 6.01
N SER A 175 -47.86 11.92 7.14
CA SER A 175 -47.66 12.45 8.49
C SER A 175 -46.39 11.87 9.08
N TRP A 176 -45.35 12.68 9.23
CA TRP A 176 -44.03 12.24 9.68
C TRP A 176 -43.67 12.94 10.98
N GLY A 177 -42.97 12.24 11.87
CA GLY A 177 -42.31 12.84 13.03
C GLY A 177 -40.81 12.97 12.77
N ALA A 178 -40.18 13.98 13.31
CA ALA A 178 -38.74 14.16 13.25
C ALA A 178 -38.22 14.67 14.59
N GLU A 179 -37.10 14.12 15.03
CA GLU A 179 -36.39 14.60 16.22
C GLU A 179 -35.06 15.19 15.77
N ARG A 180 -34.83 16.46 16.08
CA ARG A 180 -33.53 17.11 15.91
C ARG A 180 -32.59 16.67 17.02
N PHE A 181 -31.32 16.51 16.73
CA PHE A 181 -30.29 16.29 17.74
C PHE A 181 -28.93 16.84 17.28
N THR A 182 -28.10 17.19 18.26
CA THR A 182 -26.70 17.56 18.00
C THR A 182 -25.75 16.47 18.51
N LEU A 183 -24.78 16.07 17.67
CA LEU A 183 -23.73 15.13 18.02
C LEU A 183 -22.57 15.84 18.75
N SER A 184 -22.14 15.28 19.88
CA SER A 184 -20.91 15.68 20.56
C SER A 184 -19.81 14.67 20.28
N LEU A 185 -19.01 14.93 19.23
CA LEU A 185 -17.89 14.08 18.83
C LEU A 185 -16.57 14.62 19.40
N PRO A 186 -15.62 13.76 19.81
CA PRO A 186 -14.31 14.23 20.23
C PRO A 186 -13.50 14.80 19.06
N ALA A 187 -12.57 15.71 19.38
CA ALA A 187 -11.69 16.29 18.39
C ALA A 187 -10.87 15.20 17.67
N GLY A 188 -10.77 15.32 16.34
CA GLY A 188 -10.04 14.36 15.50
C GLY A 188 -10.82 13.07 15.17
N ALA A 189 -12.10 12.99 15.50
CA ALA A 189 -12.97 11.90 15.03
C ALA A 189 -13.05 11.88 13.49
N THR A 190 -12.87 10.71 12.90
CA THR A 190 -13.00 10.42 11.47
C THR A 190 -13.86 9.16 11.28
N ASN A 191 -14.29 8.84 10.05
CA ASN A 191 -15.14 7.67 9.77
C ASN A 191 -16.35 7.55 10.71
N ILE A 192 -17.05 8.66 10.92
CA ILE A 192 -18.18 8.74 11.84
C ILE A 192 -19.37 8.00 11.23
N GLN A 193 -19.94 7.05 11.96
CA GLN A 193 -21.07 6.25 11.53
C GLN A 193 -22.15 6.17 12.61
N ILE A 194 -23.39 6.52 12.27
CA ILE A 194 -24.55 6.19 13.10
C ILE A 194 -24.88 4.72 12.83
N THR A 195 -24.96 3.94 13.89
CA THR A 195 -25.23 2.50 13.83
C THR A 195 -26.64 2.19 14.29
N ARG A 196 -27.19 3.01 15.19
CA ARG A 196 -28.48 2.70 15.82
C ARG A 196 -29.17 3.93 16.40
N ALA A 197 -30.50 3.94 16.31
CA ALA A 197 -31.35 4.89 17.04
C ALA A 197 -32.50 4.16 17.73
N SER A 198 -32.85 4.59 18.94
CA SER A 198 -33.99 4.08 19.69
C SER A 198 -34.96 5.20 20.00
N LEU A 199 -36.26 4.99 19.75
CA LEU A 199 -37.33 5.95 20.05
C LEU A 199 -38.51 5.27 20.75
N LYS A 200 -39.29 6.02 21.53
CA LYS A 200 -40.52 5.50 22.14
C LYS A 200 -41.69 5.51 21.15
N ILE A 201 -42.09 4.31 20.72
CA ILE A 201 -43.12 4.11 19.70
C ILE A 201 -44.12 3.06 20.19
N ARG A 202 -45.39 3.22 19.82
CA ARG A 202 -46.43 2.20 19.98
C ARG A 202 -47.15 1.91 18.66
N ALA A 203 -47.87 0.80 18.62
CA ALA A 203 -48.67 0.38 17.48
C ALA A 203 -49.79 1.39 17.20
N GLY A 204 -50.02 1.66 15.92
CA GLY A 204 -51.24 2.29 15.42
C GLY A 204 -52.30 1.25 15.10
N ALA A 205 -53.44 1.67 14.54
CA ALA A 205 -54.49 0.72 14.11
C ALA A 205 -54.27 0.16 12.70
N GLY A 206 -53.29 0.70 11.96
CA GLY A 206 -52.94 0.29 10.59
C GLY A 206 -51.92 -0.84 10.54
N THR A 207 -51.67 -1.31 9.32
CA THR A 207 -50.59 -2.26 8.99
C THR A 207 -49.37 -1.51 8.43
N GLY A 208 -48.45 -2.21 7.75
CA GLY A 208 -47.32 -1.58 7.08
C GLY A 208 -46.05 -1.57 7.92
N SER A 209 -45.24 -0.53 7.75
CA SER A 209 -43.93 -0.40 8.40
C SER A 209 -43.63 1.06 8.73
N VAL A 210 -42.86 1.29 9.79
CA VAL A 210 -42.24 2.58 10.07
C VAL A 210 -40.84 2.58 9.45
N VAL A 211 -40.54 3.61 8.69
CA VAL A 211 -39.23 3.86 8.07
C VAL A 211 -38.57 5.00 8.84
N ALA A 212 -37.33 4.79 9.28
CA ALA A 212 -36.48 5.77 9.93
C ALA A 212 -35.28 6.12 9.03
N GLY A 213 -35.01 7.42 8.85
CA GLY A 213 -33.85 7.92 8.14
C GLY A 213 -33.13 8.99 8.95
N ILE A 214 -31.82 9.13 8.75
CA ILE A 214 -31.04 10.26 9.28
C ILE A 214 -30.95 11.33 8.20
N HIS A 215 -31.21 12.58 8.55
CA HIS A 215 -31.27 13.70 7.61
C HIS A 215 -30.41 14.87 8.11
N ARG A 216 -29.83 15.62 7.17
CA ARG A 216 -29.25 16.94 7.47
C ARG A 216 -30.38 17.98 7.64
N PRO A 217 -30.11 19.14 8.25
CA PRO A 217 -30.92 20.33 8.10
C PRO A 217 -31.09 20.71 6.63
N SER A 218 -32.24 21.25 6.25
CA SER A 218 -32.55 21.63 4.87
C SER A 218 -31.70 22.79 4.35
N ASP A 219 -31.25 23.69 5.24
CA ASP A 219 -30.37 24.81 4.90
C ASP A 219 -29.14 24.85 5.82
N SER A 220 -28.01 25.30 5.26
CA SER A 220 -26.71 25.44 5.95
C SER A 220 -26.69 26.50 7.05
N GLY A 221 -27.77 27.26 7.23
CA GLY A 221 -27.92 28.29 8.26
C GLY A 221 -28.57 27.81 9.57
N GLY A 222 -28.69 26.49 9.78
CA GLY A 222 -29.41 25.94 10.93
C GLY A 222 -30.92 26.01 10.75
N SER A 223 -31.41 25.79 9.52
CA SER A 223 -32.85 25.64 9.30
C SER A 223 -33.37 24.51 10.18
N ALA A 224 -34.36 24.81 10.99
CA ALA A 224 -34.94 23.88 11.95
C ALA A 224 -35.92 22.92 11.27
N THR A 225 -35.58 22.41 10.08
CA THR A 225 -36.35 21.40 9.37
C THR A 225 -35.44 20.39 8.67
N PRO A 226 -35.82 19.11 8.60
CA PRO A 226 -35.05 18.09 7.88
C PRO A 226 -34.99 18.33 6.37
N ALA A 227 -33.84 18.06 5.75
CA ALA A 227 -33.69 17.92 4.31
C ALA A 227 -34.48 16.72 3.77
N SER A 228 -34.86 16.74 2.49
CA SER A 228 -35.68 15.69 1.88
C SER A 228 -34.96 14.35 1.74
N ALA A 229 -33.63 14.37 1.53
CA ALA A 229 -32.82 13.18 1.32
C ALA A 229 -32.22 12.66 2.64
N ALA A 230 -32.35 11.36 2.88
CA ALA A 230 -31.67 10.69 3.98
C ALA A 230 -30.17 10.50 3.67
N ILE A 231 -29.35 10.48 4.70
CA ILE A 231 -27.96 10.03 4.66
C ILE A 231 -27.96 8.51 4.75
N GLY A 232 -27.39 7.83 3.77
CA GLY A 232 -27.38 6.35 3.72
C GLY A 232 -28.76 5.74 3.49
N SER A 233 -28.87 4.45 3.77
CA SER A 233 -30.10 3.68 3.65
C SER A 233 -30.98 3.86 4.87
N THR A 234 -32.30 3.89 4.67
CA THR A 234 -33.27 3.98 5.75
C THR A 234 -33.44 2.62 6.46
N ALA A 235 -33.61 2.65 7.77
CA ALA A 235 -34.00 1.50 8.56
C ALA A 235 -35.53 1.32 8.56
N GLN A 236 -36.02 0.09 8.70
CA GLN A 236 -37.45 -0.20 8.66
C GLN A 236 -37.86 -1.25 9.69
N LEU A 237 -38.97 -1.00 10.39
CA LEU A 237 -39.63 -1.96 11.27
C LEU A 237 -41.08 -2.17 10.84
N SER A 238 -41.53 -3.42 10.82
CA SER A 238 -42.94 -3.77 10.56
C SER A 238 -43.84 -3.25 11.69
N ALA A 239 -45.08 -2.87 11.36
CA ALA A 239 -46.09 -2.45 12.33
C ALA A 239 -46.35 -3.51 13.41
N ALA A 240 -46.22 -4.80 13.05
CA ALA A 240 -46.35 -5.92 13.98
C ALA A 240 -45.24 -5.99 15.04
N ALA A 241 -44.15 -5.24 14.86
CA ALA A 241 -43.09 -5.16 15.85
C ALA A 241 -43.43 -4.18 17.00
N PHE A 242 -44.51 -3.39 16.92
CA PHE A 242 -44.85 -2.39 17.95
C PHE A 242 -45.87 -2.92 18.96
N ASP A 243 -45.72 -2.52 20.22
CA ASP A 243 -46.65 -2.86 21.30
C ASP A 243 -47.81 -1.87 21.38
N ALA A 244 -48.91 -2.22 22.07
CA ALA A 244 -50.03 -1.30 22.30
C ALA A 244 -49.65 -0.09 23.19
N SER A 245 -48.60 -0.23 23.99
CA SER A 245 -48.03 0.82 24.85
C SER A 245 -46.74 1.37 24.25
N TYR A 246 -46.40 2.61 24.60
CA TYR A 246 -45.12 3.22 24.20
C TYR A 246 -43.95 2.45 24.80
N ASN A 247 -43.11 1.87 23.93
CA ASN A 247 -41.90 1.18 24.31
C ASN A 247 -40.75 1.63 23.41
N TRP A 248 -39.52 1.48 23.90
CA TRP A 248 -38.33 1.72 23.09
C TRP A 248 -38.27 0.75 21.92
N ARG A 249 -38.01 1.31 20.74
CA ARG A 249 -37.88 0.58 19.48
C ARG A 249 -36.67 1.03 18.72
N GLU A 250 -35.93 0.04 18.24
CA GLU A 250 -34.59 0.19 17.73
C GLU A 250 -34.56 0.12 16.20
N PHE A 251 -33.92 1.10 15.59
CA PHE A 251 -33.62 1.16 14.17
C PHE A 251 -32.11 1.03 13.98
N THR A 252 -31.68 0.02 13.24
CA THR A 252 -30.26 -0.24 12.96
C THR A 252 -29.89 0.26 11.56
N PHE A 253 -28.73 0.89 11.45
CA PHE A 253 -28.21 1.51 10.23
C PHE A 253 -26.84 0.92 9.87
N SER A 254 -26.66 0.53 8.60
CA SER A 254 -25.42 -0.10 8.13
C SER A 254 -24.48 0.83 7.38
N ASP A 255 -24.98 1.94 6.84
CA ASP A 255 -24.27 2.78 5.86
C ASP A 255 -24.47 4.29 6.08
N VAL A 256 -24.97 4.72 7.25
CA VAL A 256 -25.10 6.13 7.61
C VAL A 256 -23.74 6.69 8.02
N LYS A 257 -22.96 7.13 7.03
CA LYS A 257 -21.64 7.76 7.22
C LYS A 257 -21.75 9.28 7.21
N LEU A 258 -21.16 9.91 8.22
CA LEU A 258 -21.23 11.35 8.45
C LEU A 258 -19.89 12.02 8.15
N ALA A 259 -19.96 13.25 7.64
CA ALA A 259 -18.80 14.14 7.62
C ALA A 259 -18.54 14.67 9.04
N THR A 260 -17.32 15.11 9.32
CA THR A 260 -16.97 15.72 10.63
C THR A 260 -17.72 17.01 10.92
N THR A 261 -18.29 17.64 9.89
CA THR A 261 -19.11 18.85 9.98
C THR A 261 -20.60 18.55 10.23
N ASP A 262 -21.03 17.29 10.12
CA ASP A 262 -22.43 16.89 10.28
C ASP A 262 -22.76 16.70 11.77
N THR A 263 -22.78 17.80 12.54
CA THR A 263 -23.08 17.75 13.98
C THR A 263 -24.54 17.95 14.29
N ASP A 264 -25.29 18.69 13.48
CA ASP A 264 -26.73 18.94 13.66
C ASP A 264 -27.52 18.10 12.66
N LEU A 265 -28.38 17.23 13.14
CA LEU A 265 -29.05 16.20 12.34
C LEU A 265 -30.49 15.99 12.81
N PHE A 266 -31.25 15.29 11.98
CA PHE A 266 -32.60 14.85 12.29
C PHE A 266 -32.71 13.34 12.11
N ILE A 267 -33.48 12.70 12.98
CA ILE A 267 -34.05 11.38 12.68
C ILE A 267 -35.50 11.57 12.27
N VAL A 268 -35.85 11.15 11.06
CA VAL A 268 -37.20 11.29 10.50
C VAL A 268 -37.87 9.93 10.45
N LEU A 269 -39.07 9.83 11.02
CA LEU A 269 -39.90 8.63 11.04
C LEU A 269 -41.18 8.86 10.24
N LYS A 270 -41.49 7.91 9.35
CA LYS A 270 -42.74 7.92 8.57
C LYS A 270 -43.36 6.53 8.47
N GLY A 271 -44.69 6.47 8.44
CA GLY A 271 -45.41 5.23 8.15
C GLY A 271 -45.47 4.98 6.65
N THR A 272 -45.47 3.72 6.21
CA THR A 272 -45.70 3.39 4.79
C THR A 272 -47.17 3.51 4.38
N VAL A 273 -48.08 3.44 5.35
CA VAL A 273 -49.54 3.56 5.16
C VAL A 273 -50.16 4.40 6.28
N SER A 274 -51.46 4.65 6.21
CA SER A 274 -52.18 5.38 7.26
C SER A 274 -52.17 4.66 8.60
N ASN A 275 -51.94 5.40 9.68
CA ASN A 275 -52.02 4.95 11.07
C ASN A 275 -51.11 3.75 11.41
N THR A 276 -49.89 3.75 10.88
CA THR A 276 -48.94 2.63 11.07
C THR A 276 -48.50 2.50 12.53
N ALA A 277 -48.13 3.63 13.15
CA ALA A 277 -47.60 3.70 14.51
C ALA A 277 -47.86 5.09 15.12
N MET A 278 -47.65 5.23 16.42
CA MET A 278 -47.59 6.53 17.08
C MET A 278 -46.23 6.73 17.73
N LEU A 279 -45.58 7.86 17.42
CA LEU A 279 -44.34 8.30 18.04
C LEU A 279 -44.68 9.13 19.28
N GLN A 280 -44.05 8.83 20.41
CA GLN A 280 -44.21 9.62 21.63
C GLN A 280 -43.42 10.92 21.53
N TYR A 281 -43.98 12.00 22.06
CA TYR A 281 -43.23 13.21 22.35
C TYR A 281 -43.72 13.83 23.67
N ASP A 282 -42.83 14.60 24.27
CA ASP A 282 -43.04 15.35 25.50
C ASP A 282 -43.38 16.79 25.12
N TYR A 283 -44.37 17.36 25.80
CA TYR A 283 -44.74 18.76 25.64
C TYR A 283 -44.73 19.51 26.98
N SER A 284 -44.05 20.66 27.03
CA SER A 284 -44.09 21.56 28.18
C SER A 284 -43.82 23.00 27.78
N THR A 285 -44.68 23.93 28.21
CA THR A 285 -44.43 25.37 28.01
C THR A 285 -43.25 25.90 28.83
N SER A 286 -42.81 25.14 29.83
CA SER A 286 -41.70 25.46 30.72
C SER A 286 -40.42 24.69 30.37
N ALA A 287 -40.39 24.00 29.23
CA ALA A 287 -39.21 23.27 28.77
C ALA A 287 -37.98 24.20 28.69
N PRO A 288 -36.81 23.75 29.16
CA PRO A 288 -35.57 24.50 29.04
C PRO A 288 -35.15 24.62 27.58
N ALA A 289 -34.13 25.45 27.31
CA ALA A 289 -33.44 25.39 26.04
C ALA A 289 -32.47 24.20 26.03
N ASP A 290 -32.57 23.37 25.01
CA ASP A 290 -31.74 22.19 24.77
C ASP A 290 -31.36 22.07 23.29
N SER A 291 -30.73 20.94 22.95
CA SER A 291 -30.21 20.62 21.62
C SER A 291 -31.10 19.66 20.85
N THR A 292 -32.29 19.38 21.37
CA THR A 292 -33.30 18.51 20.78
C THR A 292 -34.54 19.34 20.46
N GLU A 293 -35.22 18.98 19.38
CA GLU A 293 -36.46 19.64 18.98
C GLU A 293 -37.30 18.65 18.19
N PHE A 294 -38.50 18.34 18.70
CA PHE A 294 -39.47 17.53 17.99
C PHE A 294 -40.25 18.37 16.98
N LEU A 295 -40.30 17.85 15.76
CA LEU A 295 -41.05 18.41 14.65
C LEU A 295 -41.97 17.34 14.05
N TRP A 296 -43.06 17.78 13.43
CA TRP A 296 -43.90 16.91 12.64
C TRP A 296 -44.41 17.60 11.38
N THR A 297 -44.81 16.82 10.40
CA THR A 297 -45.42 17.29 9.16
C THR A 297 -46.67 16.46 8.90
N THR A 298 -47.63 17.03 8.19
CA THR A 298 -48.82 16.33 7.66
C THR A 298 -48.87 16.37 6.14
N SER A 299 -47.84 16.93 5.51
CA SER A 299 -47.74 17.22 4.07
C SER A 299 -46.50 16.58 3.44
N SER A 300 -46.09 15.41 3.96
CA SER A 300 -44.94 14.65 3.45
C SER A 300 -43.64 15.47 3.43
N GLY A 301 -43.39 16.24 4.49
CA GLY A 301 -42.18 17.07 4.63
C GLY A 301 -42.28 18.44 3.97
N GLY A 302 -43.40 18.79 3.34
CA GLY A 302 -43.60 20.10 2.72
C GLY A 302 -43.64 21.25 3.74
N THR A 303 -44.30 21.04 4.88
CA THR A 303 -44.37 22.01 5.98
C THR A 303 -44.20 21.31 7.31
N TRP A 304 -43.34 21.85 8.18
CA TRP A 304 -43.05 21.32 9.51
C TRP A 304 -43.66 22.17 10.61
N GLN A 305 -44.15 21.50 11.64
CA GLN A 305 -44.73 22.05 12.86
C GLN A 305 -43.93 21.54 14.06
N PRO A 306 -43.92 22.28 15.17
CA PRO A 306 -44.48 23.61 15.29
C PRO A 306 -43.58 24.63 14.57
N SER A 307 -44.18 25.69 14.01
CA SER A 307 -43.42 26.77 13.36
C SER A 307 -42.75 27.73 14.35
N GLY A 308 -43.13 27.68 15.63
CA GLY A 308 -42.56 28.45 16.74
C GLY A 308 -42.61 27.65 18.05
N ASN A 309 -41.96 28.14 19.10
CA ASN A 309 -41.88 27.46 20.41
C ASN A 309 -41.40 25.99 20.33
N ARG A 310 -40.50 25.68 19.38
CA ARG A 310 -40.04 24.30 19.11
C ARG A 310 -39.46 23.58 20.32
N ARG A 311 -38.71 24.31 21.15
CA ARG A 311 -38.15 23.84 22.43
C ARG A 311 -39.18 23.31 23.43
N GLN A 312 -40.47 23.52 23.20
CA GLN A 312 -41.53 22.97 24.05
C GLN A 312 -41.86 21.52 23.71
N TYR A 313 -41.25 20.95 22.67
CA TYR A 313 -41.56 19.65 22.12
C TYR A 313 -40.27 18.86 21.89
N ASP A 314 -40.17 17.67 22.46
CA ASP A 314 -39.03 16.75 22.27
C ASP A 314 -39.51 15.30 22.25
N ALA A 315 -38.92 14.46 21.41
CA ALA A 315 -39.21 13.04 21.36
C ALA A 315 -38.11 12.23 22.07
N PRO A 316 -38.47 11.29 22.96
CA PRO A 316 -37.49 10.40 23.58
C PRO A 316 -36.63 9.67 22.54
N LEU A 317 -35.31 9.85 22.64
CA LEU A 317 -34.31 9.39 21.68
C LEU A 317 -33.07 8.87 22.40
N TYR A 318 -32.52 7.75 21.93
CA TYR A 318 -31.13 7.34 22.17
C TYR A 318 -30.45 7.06 20.83
N LEU A 319 -29.33 7.72 20.56
CA LEU A 319 -28.59 7.58 19.31
C LEU A 319 -27.18 7.04 19.58
N TYR A 320 -26.82 6.00 18.85
CA TYR A 320 -25.55 5.33 18.96
C TYR A 320 -24.78 5.34 17.64
N GLY A 321 -23.46 5.36 17.75
CA GLY A 321 -22.57 5.30 16.61
C GLY A 321 -21.15 4.91 16.97
N SER A 322 -20.30 4.80 15.96
CA SER A 322 -18.86 4.57 16.09
C SER A 322 -18.05 5.58 15.26
N TYR A 323 -16.82 5.85 15.69
CA TYR A 323 -15.89 6.73 14.98
C TYR A 323 -14.46 6.19 15.08
N THR A 324 -13.58 6.65 14.21
CA THR A 324 -12.14 6.38 14.27
C THR A 324 -11.42 7.58 14.86
N LEU A 325 -10.65 7.35 15.92
CA LEU A 325 -9.66 8.32 16.39
C LEU A 325 -8.30 7.97 15.84
N THR A 326 -7.69 8.92 15.14
CA THR A 326 -6.26 8.83 14.84
C THR A 326 -5.50 9.38 16.03
N THR A 327 -4.98 8.47 16.87
CA THR A 327 -4.05 8.84 17.93
C THR A 327 -2.64 8.78 17.38
N THR A 328 -1.99 9.93 17.37
CA THR A 328 -0.57 10.09 17.07
C THR A 328 0.24 9.55 18.25
N SER A 329 0.57 8.24 18.25
CA SER A 329 1.60 7.69 19.14
C SER A 329 2.93 7.67 18.41
N GLN A 330 3.95 8.35 18.94
CA GLN A 330 5.32 8.19 18.50
C GLN A 330 5.91 6.94 19.16
N SER A 331 6.32 5.97 18.36
CA SER A 331 7.18 4.87 18.82
C SER A 331 8.52 4.97 18.10
N ASP A 332 9.60 4.76 18.86
CA ASP A 332 10.92 4.58 18.28
C ASP A 332 10.94 3.22 17.55
N VAL A 333 11.13 3.27 16.23
CA VAL A 333 11.25 2.09 15.37
C VAL A 333 12.66 2.07 14.80
N THR A 334 13.38 0.97 15.03
CA THR A 334 14.69 0.75 14.42
C THR A 334 14.51 0.12 13.05
N ARG A 335 14.88 0.85 12.00
CA ARG A 335 14.88 0.36 10.62
C ARG A 335 16.29 -0.03 10.20
N TYR A 336 16.41 -1.07 9.37
CA TYR A 336 17.68 -1.58 8.87
C TYR A 336 17.75 -1.37 7.36
N PHE A 337 18.91 -0.99 6.87
CA PHE A 337 19.13 -0.72 5.44
C PHE A 337 20.40 -1.44 5.00
N VAL A 338 20.37 -2.06 3.82
CA VAL A 338 21.59 -2.59 3.19
C VAL A 338 22.34 -1.41 2.59
N VAL A 339 23.56 -1.15 3.08
CA VAL A 339 24.43 -0.06 2.61
C VAL A 339 25.53 -0.55 1.67
N GLY A 340 25.76 -1.86 1.64
CA GLY A 340 26.70 -2.47 0.72
C GLY A 340 26.56 -3.98 0.63
N VAL A 341 27.07 -4.53 -0.46
CA VAL A 341 27.17 -5.98 -0.69
C VAL A 341 28.61 -6.29 -1.09
N ARG A 342 29.23 -7.24 -0.38
CA ARG A 342 30.53 -7.79 -0.74
C ARG A 342 30.33 -9.12 -1.45
N ILE A 343 31.09 -9.30 -2.52
CA ILE A 343 30.98 -10.44 -3.42
C ILE A 343 32.36 -11.08 -3.49
N SER A 344 32.43 -12.37 -3.20
CA SER A 344 33.63 -13.19 -3.39
C SER A 344 33.29 -14.35 -4.31
N GLY A 345 34.11 -14.58 -5.34
CA GLY A 345 33.89 -15.63 -6.32
C GLY A 345 35.20 -16.26 -6.79
N GLN A 346 35.16 -17.55 -7.11
CA GLN A 346 36.27 -18.30 -7.71
C GLN A 346 35.75 -19.18 -8.84
N VAL A 347 36.40 -19.12 -10.01
CA VAL A 347 36.04 -19.90 -11.21
C VAL A 347 37.19 -20.81 -11.60
N GLY A 348 36.91 -22.11 -11.71
CA GLY A 348 37.94 -23.13 -11.90
C GLY A 348 38.76 -23.43 -10.64
N ALA A 349 39.52 -24.52 -10.70
CA ALA A 349 40.19 -25.09 -9.53
C ALA A 349 41.36 -24.24 -8.98
N ASP A 350 41.87 -23.28 -9.75
CA ASP A 350 42.99 -22.44 -9.33
C ASP A 350 42.53 -21.29 -8.44
N ALA A 351 43.09 -21.18 -7.24
CA ALA A 351 42.81 -20.11 -6.29
C ALA A 351 43.23 -18.72 -6.82
N ALA A 352 44.15 -18.65 -7.79
CA ALA A 352 44.54 -17.40 -8.43
C ALA A 352 43.42 -16.76 -9.27
N SER A 353 42.33 -17.50 -9.53
CA SER A 353 41.12 -16.99 -10.20
C SER A 353 40.15 -16.29 -9.24
N ALA A 354 40.41 -16.29 -7.93
CA ALA A 354 39.52 -15.70 -6.95
C ALA A 354 39.47 -14.17 -7.09
N VAL A 355 38.26 -13.63 -7.10
CA VAL A 355 37.96 -12.19 -7.15
C VAL A 355 37.14 -11.82 -5.92
N GLU A 356 37.50 -10.71 -5.29
CA GLU A 356 36.72 -10.09 -4.23
C GLU A 356 36.43 -8.64 -4.61
N THR A 357 35.16 -8.24 -4.46
CA THR A 357 34.72 -6.87 -4.73
C THR A 357 33.62 -6.48 -3.76
N SER A 358 33.33 -5.18 -3.69
CA SER A 358 32.22 -4.65 -2.90
C SER A 358 31.53 -3.50 -3.65
N VAL A 359 30.23 -3.37 -3.40
CA VAL A 359 29.42 -2.30 -3.98
C VAL A 359 28.55 -1.67 -2.90
N HIS A 360 28.51 -0.34 -2.90
CA HIS A 360 27.55 0.43 -2.10
C HIS A 360 26.23 0.54 -2.85
N THR A 361 25.12 0.38 -2.14
CA THR A 361 23.77 0.55 -2.70
C THR A 361 23.40 2.04 -2.65
N ALA A 362 23.10 2.64 -3.81
CA ALA A 362 22.83 4.09 -3.86
C ALA A 362 21.56 4.49 -3.10
N ASN A 363 20.55 3.61 -3.10
CA ASN A 363 19.24 3.90 -2.50
C ASN A 363 19.09 3.41 -1.07
N MET A 364 20.11 2.73 -0.51
CA MET A 364 20.09 2.13 0.83
C MET A 364 18.73 1.47 1.14
N PRO A 365 18.32 0.41 0.43
CA PRO A 365 17.00 -0.18 0.57
C PRO A 365 16.76 -0.74 1.98
N GLU A 366 15.56 -0.49 2.51
CA GLU A 366 15.12 -1.00 3.80
C GLU A 366 14.97 -2.53 3.76
N VAL A 367 15.40 -3.21 4.82
CA VAL A 367 15.35 -4.66 4.95
C VAL A 367 14.84 -5.08 6.33
N PRO A 368 14.23 -6.27 6.44
CA PRO A 368 13.94 -6.86 7.73
C PRO A 368 15.21 -7.04 8.57
N LEU A 369 15.00 -7.19 9.88
CA LEU A 369 16.04 -7.56 10.85
C LEU A 369 16.94 -8.69 10.29
N PRO A 370 18.28 -8.61 10.47
CA PRO A 370 19.23 -9.62 10.01
C PRO A 370 18.97 -11.02 10.58
#